data_AF-A0A924WB19-F1
#
_entry.id   AF-A0A924WB19-F1
#
_cell.length_a   1.000
_cell.length_b   1.000
_cell.length_c   1.000
_cell.angle_alpha   90.00
_cell.angle_beta   90.00
_cell.angle_gamma   90.00
#
_symmetry.space_group_name_H-M   'P 1'
#
loop_
_entity.id
_entity.type
_entity.pdbx_description
1 polymer ?
#
loop_
_entity_poly.entity_id
_entity_poly.type
_entity_poly.pdbx_seq_one_letter_code
_entity_poly.pdbx_strand_id
1 'polypeptide(L)' 'MSEIILTIEGIDPLELFGENNAKLNLLRKAYPDATITSRGNSLKITGDKKDAQAAKAKFEMMARYLREHQELSIQT' A
#
# COMPACT_ATOMS: atom_id res chain seq x y z
N MET A 1 4.18 -18.73 7.44
CA MET A 1 4.77 -17.40 7.19
C MET A 1 4.91 -17.16 5.68
N SER A 2 4.50 -16.01 5.19
CA SER A 2 4.58 -15.57 3.81
C SER A 2 5.23 -14.18 3.75
N GLU A 3 6.03 -13.97 2.71
CA GLU A 3 6.61 -12.66 2.38
C GLU A 3 6.07 -12.22 1.01
N ILE A 4 5.66 -10.96 0.94
CA ILE A 4 5.14 -10.32 -0.28
C ILE A 4 5.88 -9.00 -0.44
N ILE A 5 6.47 -8.79 -1.61
CA ILE A 5 7.13 -7.54 -1.99
C ILE A 5 6.36 -6.96 -3.18
N LEU A 6 5.92 -5.72 -3.04
CA LEU A 6 5.21 -4.95 -4.05
C LEU A 6 6.08 -3.78 -4.46
N THR A 7 6.22 -3.57 -5.76
CA THR A 7 6.85 -2.36 -6.30
C THR A 7 5.76 -1.44 -6.82
N ILE A 8 5.83 -0.16 -6.43
CA ILE A 8 4.88 0.86 -6.80
C ILE A 8 5.53 1.73 -7.88
N GLU A 9 4.99 1.62 -9.10
CA GLU A 9 5.42 2.40 -10.26
C GLU A 9 4.30 3.35 -10.70
N GLY A 10 4.67 4.55 -11.11
CA GLY A 10 3.73 5.55 -11.64
C GLY A 10 2.79 6.19 -10.62
N ILE A 11 3.02 6.01 -9.31
CA ILE A 11 2.26 6.66 -8.24
C ILE A 11 3.25 7.36 -7.30
N ASP A 12 2.92 8.58 -6.90
CA ASP A 12 3.68 9.31 -5.90
C ASP A 12 3.61 8.60 -4.52
N PRO A 13 4.75 8.21 -3.92
CA PRO A 13 4.79 7.58 -2.60
C PRO A 13 4.12 8.40 -1.48
N LEU A 14 4.18 9.73 -1.54
CA LEU A 14 3.53 10.62 -0.56
C LEU A 14 2.02 10.49 -0.65
N GLU A 15 1.46 10.48 -1.87
CA GLU A 15 0.03 10.29 -2.09
C GLU A 15 -0.43 8.89 -1.65
N LEU A 16 0.40 7.87 -1.84
CA LEU A 16 0.08 6.49 -1.49
C LEU A 16 0.20 6.20 0.01
N PHE A 17 1.32 6.58 0.63
CA PHE A 17 1.58 6.31 2.04
C PHE A 17 1.02 7.38 2.98
N GLY A 18 0.70 8.56 2.45
CA GLY A 18 0.27 9.75 3.19
C GLY A 18 1.43 10.45 3.89
N GLU A 19 1.20 11.71 4.29
CA GLU A 19 2.13 12.47 5.12
C GLU A 19 2.51 11.67 6.37
N ASN A 20 3.81 11.61 6.68
CA ASN A 20 4.35 10.84 7.81
C ASN A 20 3.88 9.37 7.84
N ASN A 21 3.63 8.76 6.68
CA ASN A 21 3.11 7.39 6.54
C ASN A 21 1.72 7.18 7.15
N ALA A 22 0.87 8.21 7.25
CA ALA A 22 -0.44 8.12 7.89
C ALA A 22 -1.33 6.99 7.33
N LYS A 23 -1.42 6.86 6.00
CA LYS A 23 -2.23 5.81 5.33
C LYS A 23 -1.62 4.42 5.54
N LEU A 24 -0.29 4.32 5.50
CA LEU A 24 0.41 3.08 5.79
C LEU A 24 0.23 2.64 7.25
N ASN A 25 0.22 3.58 8.19
CA ASN A 25 0.00 3.32 9.60
C ASN A 25 -1.44 2.85 9.88
N LEU A 26 -2.43 3.33 9.11
CA LEU A 26 -3.78 2.77 9.15
C LEU A 26 -3.82 1.32 8.69
N LEU A 27 -3.10 1.00 7.60
CA LEU A 27 -2.99 -0.37 7.11
C LEU A 27 -2.34 -1.30 8.15
N ARG A 28 -1.26 -0.84 8.80
CA ARG A 28 -0.60 -1.57 9.91
C ARG A 28 -1.55 -1.83 11.08
N LYS A 29 -2.37 -0.84 11.45
CA LYS A 29 -3.38 -0.99 12.53
C LYS A 29 -4.49 -1.99 12.15
N ALA A 30 -4.84 -2.08 10.87
CA ALA A 30 -5.86 -3.03 10.39
C ALA A 30 -5.33 -4.47 10.33
N TYR A 31 -4.02 -4.66 10.16
CA TYR A 31 -3.38 -5.98 10.06
C TYR A 31 -2.20 -6.07 11.04
N PRO A 32 -2.45 -6.10 12.36
CA PRO A 32 -1.39 -6.09 13.38
C PRO A 32 -0.49 -7.33 13.33
N ASP A 33 -1.03 -8.45 12.86
CA ASP A 33 -0.29 -9.72 12.68
C ASP A 33 0.57 -9.75 11.41
N ALA A 34 0.43 -8.74 10.54
CA ALA A 34 1.27 -8.54 9.37
C ALA A 34 2.26 -7.40 9.59
N THR A 35 3.55 -7.69 9.43
CA THR A 35 4.59 -6.67 9.43
C THR A 35 4.65 -5.99 8.06
N ILE A 36 4.33 -4.71 8.01
CA ILE A 36 4.25 -3.91 6.78
C ILE A 36 5.33 -2.82 6.82
N THR A 37 6.25 -2.81 5.85
CA THR A 37 7.36 -1.85 5.78
C THR A 37 7.51 -1.28 4.37
N SER A 38 7.60 0.04 4.24
CA SER A 38 7.94 0.73 2.98
C SER A 38 9.44 1.04 2.92
N ARG A 39 10.04 0.91 1.74
CA ARG A 39 11.40 1.36 1.42
C ARG A 39 11.41 1.94 0.01
N GLY A 40 11.54 3.26 -0.11
CA GLY A 40 11.42 3.95 -1.40
C GLY A 40 10.07 3.64 -2.07
N ASN A 41 10.13 3.09 -3.28
CA ASN A 41 8.97 2.67 -4.07
C ASN A 41 8.53 1.23 -3.83
N SER A 42 9.05 0.55 -2.81
CA SER A 42 8.70 -0.84 -2.52
C SER A 42 7.99 -0.96 -1.18
N LEU A 43 6.95 -1.79 -1.15
CA LEU A 43 6.26 -2.20 0.08
C LEU A 43 6.51 -3.68 0.33
N LYS A 44 7.00 -4.00 1.51
CA LYS A 44 7.16 -5.37 1.99
C LYS A 44 6.13 -5.69 3.06
N ILE A 45 5.48 -6.85 2.92
CA ILE A 45 4.49 -7.39 3.85
C ILE A 45 4.93 -8.80 4.23
N THR A 46 5.11 -9.05 5.52
CA THR A 46 5.47 -10.37 6.06
C THR A 46 4.53 -10.76 7.18
N GLY A 47 4.02 -11.98 7.18
CA GLY A 47 3.11 -12.46 8.22
C GLY A 47 2.52 -13.80 7.87
N ASP A 48 1.36 -14.13 8.45
CA ASP A 48 0.61 -15.31 8.04
C ASP A 48 0.02 -15.14 6.64
N LYS A 49 -0.12 -16.26 5.92
CA LYS A 49 -0.51 -16.25 4.51
C LYS A 49 -1.84 -15.52 4.29
N LYS A 50 -2.79 -15.70 5.21
CA LYS A 50 -4.11 -15.06 5.14
C LYS A 50 -4.01 -13.54 5.28
N ASP A 51 -3.30 -13.07 6.30
CA ASP A 51 -3.22 -11.64 6.62
C ASP A 51 -2.30 -10.89 5.66
N ALA A 52 -1.20 -11.49 5.25
CA ALA A 52 -0.31 -10.92 4.24
C ALA A 52 -1.04 -10.71 2.91
N GLN A 53 -1.84 -11.70 2.47
CA GLN A 53 -2.64 -11.57 1.24
C GLN A 53 -3.77 -10.55 1.38
N ALA A 54 -4.43 -10.49 2.55
CA ALA A 54 -5.47 -9.49 2.81
C ALA A 54 -4.90 -8.05 2.79
N ALA A 55 -3.77 -7.83 3.46
CA ALA A 55 -3.07 -6.55 3.45
C ALA A 55 -2.59 -6.16 2.05
N LYS A 56 -2.04 -7.12 1.29
CA LYS A 56 -1.66 -6.94 -0.12
C LYS A 56 -2.85 -6.47 -0.96
N ALA A 57 -3.97 -7.20 -0.92
CA ALA A 57 -5.15 -6.86 -1.71
C ALA A 57 -5.69 -5.47 -1.37
N LYS A 58 -5.69 -5.10 -0.08
CA LYS A 58 -6.12 -3.76 0.36
C LYS A 58 -5.18 -2.66 -0.15
N PHE A 59 -3.88 -2.90 -0.11
CA PHE A 59 -2.90 -1.97 -0.64
C PHE A 59 -2.99 -1.80 -2.16
N GLU A 60 -3.15 -2.90 -2.90
CA GLU A 60 -3.35 -2.85 -4.36
C GLU A 60 -4.62 -2.07 -4.73
N MET A 61 -5.69 -2.21 -3.95
CA MET A 61 -6.91 -1.41 -4.12
C MET A 61 -6.66 0.09 -3.91
N MET A 62 -5.91 0.47 -2.87
CA MET A 62 -5.54 1.87 -2.61
C MET A 62 -4.68 2.45 -3.75
N ALA A 63 -3.68 1.70 -4.21
CA ALA A 63 -2.83 2.11 -5.32
C ALA A 63 -3.63 2.26 -6.63
N ARG A 64 -4.53 1.31 -6.91
CA ARG A 64 -5.43 1.38 -8.07
C ARG A 64 -6.33 2.61 -8.01
N TYR A 65 -6.97 2.85 -6.86
CA TYR A 65 -7.83 4.01 -6.66
C TYR A 65 -7.06 5.32 -6.88
N LEU A 66 -5.83 5.43 -6.37
CA LEU A 66 -5.01 6.61 -6.61
C LEU A 66 -4.64 6.78 -8.08
N ARG A 67 -4.34 5.70 -8.81
CA ARG A 67 -4.12 5.76 -10.26
C ARG A 67 -5.36 6.28 -10.99
N GLU A 68 -6.51 5.66 -10.75
CA GLU A 68 -7.78 6.02 -11.39
C GLU A 68 -8.19 7.48 -11.05
N HIS A 69 -7.95 7.94 -9.82
CA HIS A 69 -8.30 9.30 -9.40
C HIS A 69 -7.24 10.38 -9.69
N GLN A 70 -5.96 10.03 -9.85
CA GLN A 70 -4.94 10.94 -10.38
C GLN A 70 -5.20 11.24 -11.87
N GLU A 71 -5.69 10.26 -12.63
CA GLU A 71 -6.08 10.45 -14.03
C GLU A 71 -7.38 11.28 -14.20
N LEU A 72 -8.22 11.37 -13.16
CA LEU A 72 -9.47 12.16 -13.19
C LEU A 72 -9.28 13.65 -12.90
N SER A 73 -8.07 14.13 -12.61
CA SER A 73 -7.80 15.57 -12.44
C SER A 73 -7.51 16.32 -13.76
N ILE A 74 -7.70 15.67 -14.92
CA ILE A 74 -7.59 16.30 -16.23
C ILE A 74 -8.92 16.16 -17.00
N GLN A 75 -9.98 16.79 -16.49
CA GLN A 75 -11.00 17.30 -17.39
C GLN A 75 -10.80 18.81 -17.47
N THR A 76 -10.22 19.22 -18.60
CA THR A 76 -10.10 20.60 -19.10
C THR A 76 -11.47 21.25 -19.22
#